data_AF-A0A8I0ESM4-F1
#
_entry.id   AF-A0A8I0ESM4-F1
#
_cell.length_a   1.000
_cell.length_b   1.000
_cell.length_c   1.000
_cell.angle_alpha   90.00
_cell.angle_beta   90.00
_cell.angle_gamma   90.00
#
_symmetry.space_group_name_H-M   'P 1'
#
loop_
_entity.id
_entity.type
_entity.pdbx_description
1 polymer ?
#
loop_
_entity_poly.entity_id
_entity_poly.type
_entity_poly.pdbx_seq_one_letter_code
_entity_poly.pdbx_strand_id
1 'polypeptide(L)'
;MSVQWVILVVTAVLAVVAVVAAVVTVRALRQIKAVNREAREDRAALVVTEPAPVPEPVAQIEEAPSAEVVRVVEGRVIVQPTQDQVVAATMTRPAVRLNIVAAGLAHALRPESRDRILGLMRREYRARKRARQRAARAAARATNGPPPAGGRDWVGS
;
A
#
# COMPACT_ATOMS: atom_id res chain seq x y z
N MET A 1 15.57 -16.62 27.00
CA MET A 1 16.42 -16.04 25.95
C MET A 1 17.36 -15.03 26.60
N SER A 2 18.67 -15.16 26.41
CA SER A 2 19.65 -14.27 27.07
C SER A 2 19.56 -12.86 26.51
N VAL A 3 19.76 -11.86 27.37
CA VAL A 3 19.66 -10.42 27.05
C VAL A 3 20.55 -10.03 25.85
N GLN A 4 21.69 -10.70 25.68
CA GLN A 4 22.59 -10.53 24.54
C GLN A 4 21.93 -10.79 23.18
N TRP A 5 21.06 -11.82 23.09
CA TRP A 5 20.31 -12.08 21.86
C TRP A 5 19.30 -10.98 21.56
N VAL A 6 18.65 -10.44 22.59
CA VAL A 6 17.69 -9.33 22.43
C VAL A 6 18.40 -8.08 21.92
N ILE A 7 19.56 -7.74 22.51
CA ILE A 7 20.36 -6.60 22.06
C ILE A 7 20.78 -6.79 20.60
N LEU A 8 21.35 -7.96 20.24
CA LEU A 8 21.76 -8.25 18.86
C LEU A 8 20.62 -8.08 17.84
N VAL A 9 19.43 -8.60 18.15
CA VAL A 9 18.27 -8.45 17.27
C VAL A 9 17.86 -6.99 17.13
N VAL A 10 17.82 -6.24 18.23
CA VAL A 10 17.48 -4.81 18.20
C VAL A 10 18.51 -4.01 17.40
N THR A 11 19.80 -4.27 17.59
CA THR A 11 20.87 -3.58 16.84
C THR A 11 20.82 -3.92 15.35
N ALA A 12 20.56 -5.18 15.00
CA ALA A 12 20.40 -5.60 13.62
C ALA A 12 19.20 -4.92 12.95
N VAL A 13 18.06 -4.84 13.65
CA VAL A 13 16.88 -4.12 13.15
C VAL A 13 17.17 -2.63 12.96
N LEU A 14 17.83 -1.98 13.94
CA LEU A 14 18.23 -0.58 13.82
C LEU A 14 19.18 -0.34 12.65
N ALA A 15 20.16 -1.22 12.43
CA ALA A 15 21.08 -1.13 11.30
C ALA A 15 20.32 -1.23 9.96
N VAL A 16 19.39 -2.17 9.84
CA VAL A 16 18.55 -2.29 8.63
C VAL A 16 17.73 -1.03 8.39
N VAL A 17 17.09 -0.48 9.43
CA VAL A 17 16.32 0.76 9.32
C VAL A 17 17.19 1.93 8.88
N ALA A 18 18.40 2.06 9.45
CA ALA A 18 19.35 3.12 9.09
C ALA A 18 19.81 2.99 7.63
N VAL A 19 20.12 1.78 7.16
CA VAL A 19 20.51 1.53 5.77
C VAL A 19 19.37 1.86 4.82
N VAL A 20 18.14 1.44 5.14
CA VAL A 20 16.96 1.76 4.32
C VAL A 20 16.74 3.28 4.26
N ALA A 21 16.84 3.98 5.40
CA ALA A 21 16.71 5.43 5.45
C ALA A 21 17.79 6.11 4.58
N ALA A 22 19.05 5.67 4.67
CA ALA A 22 20.15 6.19 3.86
C ALA A 22 19.93 5.93 2.35
N VAL A 23 19.42 4.76 1.97
CA VAL A 23 19.11 4.45 0.56
C VAL A 23 17.98 5.35 0.05
N VAL A 24 16.95 5.59 0.87
CA VAL A 24 15.82 6.46 0.51
C VAL A 24 16.28 7.90 0.36
N THR A 25 17.10 8.43 1.27
CA THR A 25 17.63 9.80 1.17
C THR A 25 18.54 9.97 -0.05
N VAL A 26 19.42 9.01 -0.33
CA VAL A 26 20.27 9.02 -1.53
C VAL A 26 19.43 8.93 -2.81
N ARG A 27 18.38 8.11 -2.83
CA ARG A 27 17.47 8.03 -3.98
C ARG A 27 16.69 9.32 -4.18
N ALA A 28 16.16 9.92 -3.11
CA ALA A 28 15.49 11.21 -3.18
C ALA A 28 16.44 12.30 -3.71
N LEU A 29 17.69 12.32 -3.23
CA LEU A 29 18.69 13.27 -3.70
C LEU A 29 19.07 13.05 -5.17
N ARG A 30 19.22 11.79 -5.60
CA ARG A 30 19.47 11.45 -7.01
C ARG A 30 18.30 11.83 -7.91
N GLN A 31 17.07 11.63 -7.45
CA GLN A 31 15.85 12.02 -8.17
C GLN A 31 15.74 13.54 -8.29
N ILE A 32 15.98 14.30 -7.22
CA ILE A 32 16.00 15.76 -7.27
C ILE A 32 17.08 16.26 -8.22
N LYS A 33 18.27 15.65 -8.21
CA LYS A 33 19.33 15.99 -9.17
C LYS A 33 18.96 15.66 -10.61
N ALA A 34 18.25 14.56 -10.86
CA ALA A 34 17.78 14.18 -12.19
C ALA A 34 16.70 15.16 -12.69
N VAL A 35 15.69 15.45 -11.86
CA VAL A 35 14.63 16.42 -12.18
C VAL A 35 15.20 17.82 -12.38
N ASN A 36 16.16 18.26 -11.55
CA ASN A 36 16.83 19.55 -11.75
C ASN A 36 17.70 19.58 -13.02
N ARG A 37 18.23 18.44 -13.46
CA ARG A 37 18.97 18.35 -14.71
C ARG A 37 18.03 18.48 -15.90
N GLU A 38 16.93 17.73 -15.91
CA GLU A 38 15.87 17.83 -16.92
C GLU A 38 15.29 19.26 -16.96
N ALA A 39 14.95 19.84 -15.81
CA ALA A 39 14.45 21.22 -15.71
C ALA A 39 15.50 22.27 -16.13
N ARG A 40 16.81 21.98 -15.99
CA ARG A 40 17.88 22.87 -16.46
C ARG A 40 18.06 22.75 -17.98
N GLU A 41 17.91 21.56 -18.54
CA GLU A 41 17.91 21.33 -19.99
C GLU A 41 16.68 22.00 -20.63
N ASP A 42 15.51 21.90 -20.01
CA ASP A 42 14.29 22.60 -20.43
C ASP A 42 14.40 24.13 -20.26
N ARG A 43 14.97 24.62 -19.15
CA ARG A 43 15.25 26.06 -18.99
C ARG A 43 16.26 26.56 -20.01
N ALA A 44 17.31 25.80 -20.33
CA ALA A 44 18.26 26.17 -21.36
C ALA A 44 17.59 26.24 -22.75
N ALA A 45 16.54 25.45 -22.99
CA ALA A 45 15.70 25.56 -24.18
C ALA A 45 14.70 26.74 -24.14
N LEU A 46 14.35 27.26 -22.95
CA LEU A 46 13.34 28.30 -22.73
C LEU A 46 13.88 29.71 -22.46
N VAL A 47 15.20 29.93 -22.36
CA VAL A 47 15.83 31.25 -22.10
C VAL A 47 15.68 32.27 -23.26
N VAL A 48 14.80 32.03 -24.23
CA VAL A 48 14.44 32.99 -25.29
C VAL A 48 13.24 33.89 -24.92
N THR A 49 12.62 33.78 -23.72
CA THR A 49 11.50 34.69 -23.38
C THR A 49 11.39 35.02 -21.89
N GLU A 50 11.36 36.33 -21.57
CA GLU A 50 11.22 36.95 -20.23
C GLU A 50 9.79 36.84 -19.62
N PRO A 51 9.59 37.16 -18.31
CA PRO A 51 8.56 36.53 -17.45
C PRO A 51 7.35 37.42 -17.06
N ALA A 52 6.27 36.79 -16.55
CA ALA A 52 5.10 37.44 -15.91
C ALA A 52 4.54 36.59 -14.72
N PRO A 53 3.77 37.18 -13.78
CA PRO A 53 3.88 36.90 -12.33
C PRO A 53 3.00 35.76 -11.77
N VAL A 54 3.40 35.31 -10.58
CA VAL A 54 2.87 34.19 -9.78
C VAL A 54 1.61 34.60 -8.98
N PRO A 55 0.59 33.74 -8.86
CA PRO A 55 -0.35 33.78 -7.73
C PRO A 55 -0.18 32.59 -6.76
N GLU A 56 -0.39 32.86 -5.47
CA GLU A 56 -0.23 32.00 -4.29
C GLU A 56 -1.20 30.79 -4.25
N PRO A 57 -0.87 29.69 -3.54
CA PRO A 57 -1.73 28.51 -3.47
C PRO A 57 -2.70 28.58 -2.30
N VAL A 58 -4.00 28.73 -2.57
CA VAL A 58 -5.06 28.52 -1.58
C VAL A 58 -5.55 27.07 -1.67
N ALA A 59 -5.39 26.32 -0.59
CA ALA A 59 -5.90 24.97 -0.44
C ALA A 59 -7.42 25.02 -0.20
N GLN A 60 -8.21 24.52 -1.16
CA GLN A 60 -9.61 24.14 -0.94
C GLN A 60 -9.88 22.82 -1.66
N ILE A 61 -10.14 21.78 -0.88
CA ILE A 61 -10.71 20.51 -1.34
C ILE A 61 -12.21 20.77 -1.39
N GLU A 62 -12.73 21.11 -2.57
CA GLU A 62 -14.17 21.19 -2.81
C GLU A 62 -14.51 20.21 -3.93
N GLU A 63 -15.30 19.21 -3.56
CA GLU A 63 -15.81 18.15 -4.43
C GLU A 63 -17.07 18.71 -5.10
N ALA A 64 -16.97 19.09 -6.38
CA ALA A 64 -18.11 19.48 -7.22
C ALA A 64 -17.92 18.97 -8.66
N PRO A 65 -18.98 18.58 -9.37
CA PRO A 65 -18.88 18.00 -10.70
C PRO A 65 -18.61 19.14 -11.70
N SER A 66 -17.36 19.35 -12.07
CA SER A 66 -17.03 20.39 -13.04
C SER A 66 -17.37 19.91 -14.45
N ALA A 67 -18.54 20.33 -14.91
CA ALA A 67 -18.91 20.34 -16.31
C ALA A 67 -17.75 20.86 -17.17
N GLU A 68 -17.60 20.26 -18.34
CA GLU A 68 -16.55 20.52 -19.32
C GLU A 68 -16.58 21.99 -19.79
N VAL A 69 -15.82 22.86 -19.10
CA VAL A 69 -15.65 24.25 -19.51
C VAL A 69 -14.48 24.33 -20.47
N VAL A 70 -14.80 24.33 -21.76
CA VAL A 70 -13.85 24.62 -22.85
C VAL A 70 -13.60 26.12 -22.88
N ARG A 71 -12.40 26.56 -22.47
CA ARG A 71 -12.00 27.96 -22.56
C ARG A 71 -11.08 28.14 -23.76
N VAL A 72 -11.57 28.84 -24.78
CA VAL A 72 -10.77 29.20 -25.95
C VAL A 72 -10.04 30.50 -25.64
N VAL A 73 -8.71 30.44 -25.57
CA VAL A 73 -7.84 31.61 -25.36
C VAL A 73 -6.93 31.69 -26.58
N GLU A 74 -6.96 32.82 -27.30
CA GLU A 74 -6.02 33.16 -28.38
C GLU A 74 -5.89 32.08 -29.48
N GLY A 75 -7.01 31.52 -29.95
CA GLY A 75 -7.00 30.55 -31.07
C GLY A 75 -6.50 29.15 -30.71
N ARG A 76 -6.18 28.88 -29.44
CA ARG A 76 -5.89 27.54 -28.91
C ARG A 76 -7.02 27.09 -27.98
N VAL A 77 -7.58 25.92 -28.27
CA VAL A 77 -8.60 25.28 -27.42
C VAL A 77 -7.91 24.62 -26.24
N ILE A 78 -8.10 25.16 -25.04
CA ILE A 78 -7.62 24.54 -23.79
C ILE A 78 -8.79 23.74 -23.22
N VAL A 79 -8.71 22.42 -23.35
CA VAL A 79 -9.66 21.48 -22.72
C VAL A 79 -9.12 21.12 -21.35
N GLN A 80 -9.96 21.21 -20.31
CA GLN A 80 -9.57 20.72 -18.99
C GLN A 80 -9.42 19.20 -19.04
N PRO A 81 -8.26 18.65 -18.62
CA PRO A 81 -8.06 17.20 -18.61
C PRO A 81 -9.04 16.54 -17.65
N THR A 82 -9.55 15.37 -18.02
CA THR A 82 -10.45 14.59 -17.17
C THR A 82 -9.72 14.11 -15.91
N GLN A 83 -10.47 13.81 -14.85
CA GLN A 83 -9.87 13.31 -13.60
C GLN A 83 -9.00 12.07 -13.84
N ASP A 84 -9.44 11.16 -14.71
CA ASP A 84 -8.68 9.96 -15.07
C ASP A 84 -7.34 10.29 -15.76
N GLN A 85 -7.31 11.33 -16.60
CA GLN A 85 -6.08 11.79 -17.25
C GLN A 85 -5.12 12.45 -16.25
N VAL A 86 -5.65 13.21 -15.29
CA VAL A 86 -4.85 13.80 -14.21
C VAL A 86 -4.29 12.70 -13.31
N VAL A 87 -5.09 11.70 -12.96
CA VAL A 87 -4.63 10.54 -12.17
C VAL A 87 -3.58 9.76 -12.93
N ALA A 88 -3.82 9.41 -14.19
CA ALA A 88 -2.86 8.68 -15.02
C ALA A 88 -1.53 9.44 -15.14
N ALA A 89 -1.58 10.75 -15.39
CA ALA A 89 -0.40 11.59 -15.48
C ALA A 89 0.34 11.71 -14.14
N THR A 90 -0.38 11.89 -13.03
CA THR A 90 0.23 12.05 -11.69
C THR A 90 0.79 10.75 -11.14
N MET A 91 0.21 9.59 -11.47
CA MET A 91 0.70 8.28 -11.04
C MET A 91 2.07 7.93 -11.64
N THR A 92 2.48 8.55 -12.74
CA THR A 92 3.86 8.40 -13.26
C THR A 92 4.91 9.02 -12.33
N ARG A 93 4.50 9.96 -11.47
CA ARG A 93 5.42 10.67 -10.56
C ARG A 93 5.71 9.79 -9.34
N PRO A 94 6.98 9.46 -9.05
CA PRO A 94 7.34 8.59 -7.93
C PRO A 94 6.92 9.18 -6.58
N ALA A 95 6.98 10.51 -6.42
CA ALA A 95 6.56 11.19 -5.19
C ALA A 95 5.07 11.00 -4.87
N VAL A 96 4.19 11.05 -5.88
CA VAL A 96 2.74 10.85 -5.71
C VAL A 96 2.46 9.43 -5.23
N ARG A 97 3.11 8.44 -5.85
CA ARG A 97 3.00 7.02 -5.44
C ARG A 97 3.45 6.82 -4.00
N LEU A 98 4.56 7.43 -3.59
CA LEU A 98 5.05 7.33 -2.21
C LEU A 98 4.09 7.99 -1.22
N ASN A 99 3.53 9.15 -1.54
CA ASN A 99 2.54 9.81 -0.68
C ASN A 99 1.28 8.98 -0.50
N ILE A 100 0.79 8.32 -1.55
CA ILE A 100 -0.37 7.41 -1.44
C ILE A 100 -0.05 6.24 -0.49
N VAL A 101 1.12 5.63 -0.63
CA VAL A 101 1.54 4.54 0.25
C VAL A 101 1.68 5.02 1.70
N ALA A 102 2.29 6.18 1.92
CA ALA A 102 2.45 6.78 3.24
C ALA A 102 1.09 7.12 3.88
N ALA A 103 0.18 7.72 3.12
CA ALA A 103 -1.17 8.03 3.59
C ALA A 103 -1.97 6.76 3.91
N GLY A 104 -1.86 5.71 3.07
CA GLY A 104 -2.47 4.41 3.31
C GLY A 104 -1.91 3.73 4.58
N LEU A 105 -0.60 3.80 4.80
CA LEU A 105 0.05 3.32 6.03
C LEU A 105 -0.42 4.10 7.26
N ALA A 106 -0.45 5.43 7.19
CA ALA A 106 -0.95 6.28 8.28
C ALA A 106 -2.41 5.94 8.61
N HIS A 107 -3.25 5.73 7.60
CA HIS A 107 -4.64 5.34 7.76
C HIS A 107 -4.80 3.92 8.33
N ALA A 108 -3.96 2.97 7.92
CA ALA A 108 -3.96 1.61 8.46
C ALA A 108 -3.46 1.55 9.91
N LEU A 109 -2.53 2.44 10.27
CA LEU A 109 -1.99 2.57 11.62
C LEU A 109 -2.89 3.36 12.56
N ARG A 110 -3.98 3.95 12.05
CA ARG A 110 -4.99 4.66 12.86
C ARG A 110 -5.61 3.70 13.90
N PRO A 111 -5.82 4.15 15.15
CA PRO A 111 -6.30 3.28 16.24
C PRO A 111 -7.60 2.52 15.90
N GLU A 112 -8.54 3.16 15.22
CA GLU A 112 -9.83 2.56 14.86
C GLU A 112 -9.65 1.41 13.85
N SER A 113 -8.74 1.57 12.89
CA SER A 113 -8.38 0.55 11.90
C SER A 113 -7.68 -0.64 12.55
N ARG A 114 -6.78 -0.38 13.51
CA ARG A 114 -6.05 -1.42 14.25
C ARG A 114 -6.99 -2.35 15.01
N ASP A 115 -7.95 -1.79 15.75
CA ASP A 115 -8.89 -2.59 16.54
C ASP A 115 -9.78 -3.47 15.66
N ARG A 116 -10.21 -2.94 14.51
CA ARG A 116 -10.97 -3.72 13.52
C ARG A 116 -10.16 -4.88 12.94
N ILE A 117 -8.92 -4.63 12.54
CA ILE A 117 -8.02 -5.65 12.00
C ILE A 117 -7.73 -6.72 13.06
N LEU A 118 -7.41 -6.31 14.30
CA LEU A 118 -7.18 -7.23 15.42
C LEU A 118 -8.44 -8.04 15.74
N GLY A 119 -9.62 -7.45 15.68
CA GLY A 119 -10.90 -8.12 15.84
C GLY A 119 -11.11 -9.21 14.78
N LEU A 120 -10.89 -8.89 13.50
CA LEU A 120 -10.96 -9.84 12.40
C LEU A 120 -9.94 -10.98 12.54
N MET A 121 -8.69 -10.65 12.87
CA MET A 121 -7.63 -11.63 13.11
C MET A 121 -7.95 -12.57 14.28
N ARG A 122 -8.44 -12.04 15.41
CA ARG A 122 -8.83 -12.85 16.58
C ARG A 122 -9.99 -13.79 16.24
N ARG A 123 -10.97 -13.32 15.46
CA ARG A 123 -12.10 -14.14 15.00
C ARG A 123 -11.62 -15.28 14.13
N GLU A 124 -10.76 -14.99 13.15
CA GLU A 124 -10.19 -15.98 12.23
C GLU A 124 -9.32 -17.01 12.98
N TYR A 125 -8.48 -16.55 13.91
CA TYR A 125 -7.69 -17.43 14.75
C TYR A 125 -8.56 -18.39 15.57
N ARG A 126 -9.62 -17.88 16.21
CA ARG A 126 -10.57 -18.71 16.97
C ARG A 126 -11.32 -19.69 16.05
N ALA A 127 -11.70 -19.27 14.84
CA ALA A 127 -12.35 -20.13 13.86
C ALA A 127 -11.43 -21.29 13.46
N ARG A 128 -10.16 -21.00 13.11
CA ARG A 128 -9.15 -22.02 12.78
C ARG A 128 -8.87 -22.95 13.94
N LYS A 129 -8.75 -22.43 15.17
CA LYS A 129 -8.55 -23.24 16.37
C LYS A 129 -9.71 -24.24 16.56
N ARG A 130 -10.95 -23.79 16.42
CA ARG A 130 -12.14 -24.66 16.51
C ARG A 130 -12.17 -25.68 15.38
N ALA A 131 -11.82 -25.30 14.15
CA ALA A 131 -11.74 -26.21 13.01
C ALA A 131 -10.75 -27.35 13.26
N ARG A 132 -9.55 -27.04 13.76
CA ARG A 132 -8.54 -28.05 14.15
C ARG A 132 -9.04 -28.98 15.25
N GLN A 133 -9.70 -28.45 16.28
CA GLN A 133 -10.28 -29.27 17.35
C GLN A 133 -11.39 -30.20 16.83
N ARG A 134 -12.24 -29.73 15.92
CA ARG A 134 -13.27 -30.55 15.28
C ARG A 134 -12.64 -31.64 14.42
N ALA A 135 -11.62 -31.31 13.63
CA ALA A 135 -10.88 -32.27 12.81
C ALA A 135 -10.21 -33.34 13.68
N ALA A 136 -9.54 -32.94 14.78
CA ALA A 136 -8.92 -33.88 15.71
C ALA A 136 -9.95 -34.82 16.37
N ARG A 137 -11.11 -34.28 16.78
CA ARG A 137 -12.21 -35.09 17.32
C ARG A 137 -12.82 -36.03 16.28
N ALA A 138 -12.94 -35.59 15.03
CA ALA A 138 -13.43 -36.42 13.94
C ALA A 138 -12.44 -37.55 13.63
N ALA A 139 -11.14 -37.27 13.59
CA ALA A 139 -10.09 -38.28 13.42
C ALA A 139 -10.10 -39.29 14.57
N ALA A 140 -10.18 -38.84 15.83
CA ALA A 140 -10.25 -39.72 17.00
C ALA A 140 -11.51 -40.62 16.98
N ARG A 141 -12.63 -40.13 16.45
CA ARG A 141 -13.84 -40.95 16.25
C ARG A 141 -13.70 -41.94 15.09
N ALA A 142 -12.98 -41.58 14.03
CA ALA A 142 -12.69 -42.50 12.94
C ALA A 142 -11.76 -43.64 13.38
N THR A 143 -10.78 -43.36 14.26
CA THR A 143 -9.86 -44.39 14.78
C THR A 143 -10.47 -45.25 15.89
N ASN A 144 -11.35 -44.69 16.72
CA ASN A 144 -11.97 -45.39 17.85
C ASN A 144 -13.44 -45.77 17.60
N GLY A 145 -13.90 -45.68 16.35
CA GLY A 145 -15.26 -46.08 15.98
C GLY A 145 -15.44 -47.59 16.16
N PRO A 146 -16.62 -48.06 16.61
CA PRO A 146 -16.89 -49.49 16.64
C PRO A 146 -16.73 -50.07 15.23
N PRO A 147 -16.17 -51.28 15.08
CA PRO A 147 -16.02 -51.92 13.77
C PRO A 147 -17.39 -51.97 13.07
N PRO A 148 -17.44 -51.79 11.73
CA PRO A 148 -18.70 -51.84 11.01
C PRO A 148 -19.42 -53.17 11.31
N ALA A 149 -20.65 -53.08 11.80
CA ALA A 149 -21.52 -54.24 11.98
C ALA A 149 -21.96 -54.71 10.60
N GLY A 150 -21.13 -55.55 9.97
CA GLY A 150 -21.43 -56.12 8.65
C GLY A 150 -20.35 -57.10 8.23
N GLY A 151 -20.60 -58.38 8.48
CA GLY A 151 -19.70 -59.46 8.09
C GLY A 151 -20.07 -60.83 8.66
N ARG A 152 -21.35 -61.22 8.60
CA ARG A 152 -21.76 -62.63 8.70
C ARG A 152 -22.53 -63.06 7.45
N ASP A 153 -22.00 -62.77 6.27
CA ASP A 153 -22.55 -63.28 5.01
C ASP A 153 -21.39 -63.71 4.09
N TRP A 154 -20.52 -64.60 4.55
CA TRP A 154 -19.62 -65.40 3.69
C TRP A 154 -19.10 -66.60 4.47
N VAL A 155 -19.90 -67.67 4.54
CA VAL A 155 -19.40 -69.04 4.65
C VAL A 155 -20.18 -69.85 3.63
N GLY A 156 -19.53 -70.10 2.49
CA GLY A 156 -19.92 -71.18 1.60
C GLY A 156 -19.34 -72.48 2.14
N SER A 157 -20.21 -73.45 2.40
CA SER A 157 -19.99 -74.89 2.23
C SER A 157 -21.35 -75.57 2.32
#